data_AF-A0A838FGF4-F1
#
_entry.id   AF-A0A838FGF4-F1
#
_cell.length_a   1.000
_cell.length_b   1.000
_cell.length_c   1.000
_cell.angle_alpha   90.00
_cell.angle_beta   90.00
_cell.angle_gamma   90.00
#
_symmetry.space_group_name_H-M   'P 1'
#
loop_
_entity.id
_entity.type
_entity.pdbx_description
1 polymer ?
#
loop_
_entity_poly.entity_id
_entity_poly.type
_entity_poly.pdbx_seq_one_letter_code
_entity_poly.pdbx_strand_id
1 'polypeptide(L)'
;MRKAQTHHNPELFKKLTDDIWEFRTLFQGLQYRLLAFWDKTNGENTVVVSTHGFVKKQSKVPDNEIQKAKQMRTKYFEDKKKFKNK
;
A
#
# COMPACT_ATOMS: atom_id res chain seq x y z
N MET A 1 -10.66 3.10 -20.70
CA MET A 1 -9.81 3.84 -19.72
C MET A 1 -9.88 3.16 -18.36
N ARG A 2 -8.77 3.07 -17.62
CA ARG A 2 -8.76 2.50 -16.26
C ARG A 2 -9.24 3.59 -15.29
N LYS A 3 -10.35 3.35 -14.59
CA LYS A 3 -11.00 4.34 -13.69
C LYS A 3 -10.08 4.94 -12.62
N ALA A 4 -9.03 4.21 -12.23
CA ALA A 4 -8.04 4.66 -11.25
C ALA A 4 -7.03 5.71 -11.76
N GLN A 5 -6.95 5.92 -13.07
CA GLN A 5 -6.08 6.95 -13.65
C GLN A 5 -6.77 8.31 -13.78
N THR A 6 -8.10 8.32 -13.81
CA THR A 6 -8.88 9.53 -14.16
C THR A 6 -9.59 10.17 -12.97
N HIS A 7 -9.93 9.44 -11.90
CA HIS A 7 -10.69 9.98 -10.77
C HIS A 7 -10.08 9.59 -9.41
N HIS A 8 -10.00 10.57 -8.50
CA HIS A 8 -9.63 10.38 -7.09
C HIS A 8 -10.82 9.76 -6.32
N ASN A 9 -11.22 8.54 -6.71
CA ASN A 9 -12.31 7.82 -6.06
C ASN A 9 -11.78 7.21 -4.74
N PRO A 10 -12.31 7.59 -3.57
CA PRO A 10 -11.90 7.01 -2.29
C PRO A 10 -12.14 5.49 -2.19
N GLU A 11 -12.96 4.91 -3.07
CA GLU A 11 -13.09 3.45 -3.18
C GLU A 11 -11.82 2.78 -3.72
N LEU A 12 -10.97 3.50 -4.46
CA LEU A 12 -9.77 2.96 -5.08
C LEU A 12 -8.55 3.02 -4.16
N PHE A 13 -8.53 3.95 -3.20
CA PHE A 13 -7.46 4.07 -2.21
C PHE A 13 -8.04 4.24 -0.81
N LYS A 14 -8.14 3.13 -0.08
CA LYS A 14 -8.82 3.06 1.21
C LYS A 14 -7.83 2.87 2.35
N LYS A 15 -7.90 3.70 3.38
CA LYS A 15 -7.14 3.50 4.62
C LYS A 15 -7.66 2.25 5.35
N LEU A 16 -6.79 1.30 5.67
CA LEU A 16 -7.14 0.09 6.43
C LEU A 16 -6.81 0.25 7.92
N THR A 17 -5.62 0.77 8.20
CA THR A 17 -5.13 1.07 9.54
C THR A 17 -4.40 2.41 9.51
N ASP A 18 -3.84 2.87 10.64
CA ASP A 18 -3.11 4.14 10.68
C ASP A 18 -1.99 4.24 9.65
N ASP A 19 -1.24 3.15 9.49
CA ASP A 19 -0.08 3.12 8.60
C ASP A 19 -0.31 2.48 7.22
N ILE A 20 -1.37 1.68 7.04
CA ILE A 20 -1.55 0.82 5.86
C ILE A 20 -2.80 1.22 5.08
N TRP A 21 -2.62 1.32 3.78
CA TRP A 21 -3.63 1.65 2.79
C TRP A 21 -3.81 0.50 1.80
N GLU A 22 -5.01 0.38 1.27
CA GLU A 22 -5.40 -0.57 0.23
C GLU A 22 -5.61 0.18 -1.08
N PHE A 23 -4.87 -0.17 -2.12
CA PHE A 23 -5.13 0.23 -3.49
C PHE A 23 -5.90 -0.87 -4.22
N ARG A 24 -7.08 -0.55 -4.74
CA ARG A 24 -7.95 -1.49 -5.45
C ARG A 24 -7.83 -1.27 -6.95
N THR A 25 -7.56 -2.34 -7.69
CA THR A 25 -7.48 -2.28 -9.15
C THR A 25 -8.17 -3.47 -9.80
N LEU A 26 -8.80 -3.21 -10.95
CA LEU A 26 -9.40 -4.24 -11.80
C LEU A 26 -8.52 -4.39 -13.03
N PHE A 27 -7.99 -5.58 -13.25
CA PHE A 27 -7.17 -5.89 -14.40
C PHE A 27 -7.56 -7.26 -14.95
N GLN A 28 -7.86 -7.34 -16.26
CA GLN A 28 -8.29 -8.56 -16.94
C GLN A 28 -9.44 -9.30 -16.21
N GLY A 29 -10.43 -8.55 -15.71
CA GLY A 29 -11.57 -9.11 -14.97
C GLY A 29 -11.27 -9.54 -13.54
N LEU A 30 -10.00 -9.55 -13.13
CA LEU A 30 -9.58 -9.89 -11.77
C LEU A 30 -9.44 -8.63 -10.92
N GLN A 31 -10.00 -8.68 -9.71
CA GLN A 31 -9.86 -7.64 -8.71
C GLN A 31 -8.60 -7.90 -7.88
N TYR A 32 -7.66 -6.96 -7.92
CA TYR A 32 -6.45 -6.98 -7.12
C TYR A 32 -6.51 -5.93 -6.02
N ARG A 33 -5.81 -6.24 -4.94
CA ARG A 33 -5.58 -5.36 -3.80
C ARG A 33 -4.10 -5.27 -3.56
N LEU A 34 -3.57 -4.06 -3.61
CA LEU A 34 -2.20 -3.77 -3.22
C LEU A 34 -2.21 -3.09 -1.86
N LEU A 35 -1.33 -3.51 -0.96
CA LEU A 35 -1.14 -2.83 0.31
C LEU A 35 0.04 -1.89 0.21
N ALA A 36 -0.13 -0.68 0.73
CA ALA A 36 0.85 0.37 0.64
C ALA A 36 0.90 1.21 1.91
N PHE A 37 1.98 1.94 2.11
CA PHE A 37 2.12 2.92 3.17
C PHE A 37 2.75 4.21 2.63
N TRP A 38 2.57 5.29 3.39
CA TRP A 38 3.17 6.58 3.09
C TRP A 38 4.51 6.71 3.79
N ASP A 39 5.55 7.05 3.04
CA ASP A 39 6.81 7.53 3.58
C ASP A 39 6.85 9.06 3.48
N LYS A 40 6.69 9.72 4.63
CA LYS A 40 6.73 11.18 4.77
C LYS A 40 8.02 11.67 5.45
N THR A 41 9.04 10.81 5.57
CA THR A 41 10.24 11.10 6.36
C THR A 41 11.12 12.22 5.80
N ASN A 42 10.95 12.62 4.54
CA ASN A 42 11.81 13.60 3.89
C ASN A 42 11.25 15.03 3.91
N GLY A 43 10.12 15.28 4.58
CA GLY A 43 9.51 16.62 4.75
C GLY A 43 8.92 17.23 3.47
N GLU A 44 9.71 17.28 2.41
CA GLU A 44 9.39 17.84 1.09
C GLU A 44 8.83 16.78 0.14
N ASN A 45 9.36 15.55 0.20
CA ASN A 45 8.97 14.46 -0.67
C ASN A 45 8.19 13.40 0.10
N THR A 46 6.92 13.22 -0.30
CA THR A 46 6.06 12.15 0.19
C THR A 46 5.97 11.04 -0.86
N VAL A 47 6.33 9.82 -0.48
CA VAL A 47 6.35 8.67 -1.38
C VAL A 47 5.29 7.66 -0.94
N VAL A 48 4.58 7.06 -1.90
CA VAL A 48 3.72 5.90 -1.65
C VAL A 48 4.53 4.64 -1.96
N VAL A 49 4.71 3.78 -0.96
CA VAL A 49 5.45 2.53 -1.11
C VAL A 49 4.46 1.38 -1.05
N SER A 50 4.33 0.64 -2.16
CA SER A 50 3.54 -0.59 -2.21
C SER A 50 4.38 -1.77 -1.70
N THR A 51 3.83 -2.55 -0.76
CA THR A 51 4.51 -3.71 -0.19
C THR A 51 4.31 -4.94 -1.07
N HIS A 52 3.06 -5.31 -1.33
CA HIS A 52 2.68 -6.47 -2.14
C HIS A 52 1.23 -6.35 -2.60
N GLY A 53 0.85 -7.19 -3.55
CA GLY A 53 -0.52 -7.30 -4.02
C GLY A 53 -1.03 -8.74 -4.01
N PHE A 54 -2.34 -8.89 -3.97
CA PHE A 54 -3.02 -10.18 -4.03
C PHE A 54 -4.36 -10.08 -4.76
N VAL A 55 -4.80 -11.19 -5.33
CA VAL A 55 -6.14 -11.30 -5.94
C VAL A 55 -7.17 -11.35 -4.82
N LYS A 56 -8.22 -10.53 -4.94
CA LYS A 56 -9.31 -10.49 -3.97
C LYS A 56 -10.06 -11.82 -3.93
N LYS A 57 -10.00 -12.48 -2.78
CA LYS A 57 -10.81 -13.68 -2.49
C LYS A 57 -12.07 -13.37 -1.68
N GLN A 58 -12.02 -12.36 -0.81
CA GLN A 58 -13.13 -11.99 0.07
C GLN A 58 -13.28 -10.47 0.19
N SER A 59 -14.39 -9.97 0.74
CA SER A 59 -14.63 -8.52 0.84
C SER A 59 -13.70 -7.80 1.81
N LYS A 60 -13.38 -8.39 2.97
CA LYS A 60 -12.42 -7.83 3.93
C LYS A 60 -10.98 -8.16 3.52
N VAL A 61 -10.03 -7.26 3.75
CA VAL A 61 -8.60 -7.62 3.67
C VAL A 61 -8.28 -8.55 4.84
N PRO A 62 -7.70 -9.74 4.59
CA PRO A 62 -7.28 -10.64 5.66
C PRO A 62 -6.28 -9.98 6.61
N ASP A 63 -6.41 -10.23 7.91
CA ASP A 63 -5.56 -9.56 8.91
C ASP A 63 -4.08 -9.97 8.80
N ASN A 64 -3.79 -11.19 8.32
CA ASN A 64 -2.43 -11.65 8.03
C ASN A 64 -1.75 -10.84 6.91
N GLU A 65 -2.48 -10.41 5.88
CA GLU A 65 -1.95 -9.55 4.82
C GLU A 65 -1.59 -8.16 5.35
N ILE A 66 -2.39 -7.64 6.28
CA ILE A 66 -2.13 -6.37 6.97
C ILE A 66 -0.88 -6.49 7.85
N GLN A 67 -0.75 -7.57 8.63
CA GLN A 67 0.44 -7.79 9.46
C GLN A 67 1.70 -7.94 8.62
N LYS A 68 1.64 -8.66 7.50
CA LYS A 68 2.74 -8.77 6.54
C LYS A 68 3.14 -7.40 5.98
N ALA A 69 2.17 -6.55 5.63
CA ALA A 69 2.45 -5.19 5.16
C ALA A 69 3.13 -4.33 6.24
N LYS A 70 2.70 -4.44 7.51
CA LYS A 70 3.35 -3.76 8.64
C LYS A 70 4.80 -4.21 8.84
N GLN A 71 5.07 -5.51 8.78
CA GLN A 71 6.43 -6.05 8.89
C GLN A 71 7.33 -5.53 7.77
N MET A 72 6.85 -5.50 6.52
CA MET A 72 7.60 -4.96 5.39
C MET A 72 7.85 -3.46 5.51
N ARG A 73 6.88 -2.69 6.02
CA ARG A 73 7.05 -1.26 6.34
C ARG A 73 8.15 -1.05 7.39
N THR A 74 8.14 -1.81 8.48
CA THR A 74 9.17 -1.72 9.53
C THR A 74 10.55 -1.98 8.93
N LYS A 75 10.70 -3.07 8.18
CA LYS A 75 11.95 -3.42 7.51
C LYS A 75 12.42 -2.31 6.56
N TYR A 76 11.51 -1.75 5.75
CA TYR A 76 11.83 -0.63 4.86
C TYR A 76 12.45 0.56 5.60
N PHE A 77 11.87 0.98 6.74
CA PHE A 77 12.39 2.11 7.51
C PHE A 77 13.70 1.77 8.24
N GLU A 78 13.88 0.54 8.70
CA GLU A 78 15.14 0.07 9.28
C GLU A 78 16.28 0.11 8.24
N ASP A 79 16.03 -0.43 7.06
CA ASP A 79 17.01 -0.44 5.98
C ASP A 79 17.30 0.99 5.50
N LYS A 80 16.28 1.85 5.38
CA LYS A 80 16.47 3.28 5.06
C LYS A 80 17.34 4.00 6.08
N LYS A 81 17.22 3.70 7.37
CA LYS A 81 18.10 4.26 8.41
C LYS A 81 19.54 3.79 8.27
N LYS A 82 19.77 2.50 7.97
CA LYS A 82 21.13 1.96 7.74
C LYS A 82 21.82 2.66 6.56
N PHE A 83 21.08 2.95 5.48
CA PHE A 83 21.63 3.69 4.34
C PHE A 83 21.92 5.17 4.62
N LYS A 84 21.23 5.80 5.58
CA LYS A 84 21.56 7.18 6.02
C LYS A 84 22.77 7.25 6.95
N ASN A 85 23.05 6.18 7.68
CA ASN A 85 24.14 6.11 8.67
C ASN A 85 25.45 5.57 8.07
N LYS A 86 25.47 5.25 6.77
CA LYS A 86 26.64 4.81 6.02
C LYS A 86 27.07 5.93 5.08
#